data_AF-A0A6A8M8H8-F1
#
_entry.id   AF-A0A6A8M8H8-F1
#
_cell.length_a   1.000
_cell.length_b   1.000
_cell.length_c   1.000
_cell.angle_alpha   90.00
_cell.angle_beta   90.00
_cell.angle_gamma   90.00
#
_symmetry.space_group_name_H-M   'P 1'
#
loop_
_entity.id
_entity.type
_entity.pdbx_description
1 polymer ?
#
loop_
_entity_poly.entity_id
_entity_poly.type
_entity_poly.pdbx_seq_one_letter_code
_entity_poly.pdbx_strand_id
1 'polypeptide(L)'
;MSAIDEYLLTGSPEESNWRSVILFGRNAASYKFALAQALIDLAKQDRDSVTLDQLADPYTRHLCEHLAHSPKQSTSRSSKFIAACSGFNNGEVTHDALISTAVQLGFNNVLDAFHVVNQGDVPVKFFEKDFSRGSKRLILTDEVFKLANSDEAGNIVQETESRWNLVETAWEQGISSSLLRISYDELGQAFVAESGTRRKDVTSARGSLNGYQKGHCFYCYVPIDAADGTARTEGGLILPESAKPGLCDVDHFFPHALSSQVPSVNWDGVWNLVLACPDCNRGEGGKFARIPAPEYLLRLNRRNEYLIGSHHPLRETLIAQTGETPQLRWEYLKKADRIATDLLPGERWKTEEREAPAF
;
A
#
# COMPACT_ATOMS: atom_id res chain seq x y z
N MET A 1 -1.10 20.67 -11.67
CA MET A 1 -0.25 19.53 -11.25
C MET A 1 -1.18 18.47 -10.71
N SER A 2 -1.11 17.24 -11.19
CA SER A 2 -1.92 16.14 -10.65
C SER A 2 -1.37 15.69 -9.29
N ALA A 3 -2.19 14.98 -8.51
CA ALA A 3 -1.76 14.42 -7.23
C ALA A 3 -0.55 13.48 -7.39
N ILE A 4 -0.44 12.80 -8.53
CA ILE A 4 0.68 11.89 -8.82
C ILE A 4 1.95 12.66 -9.18
N ASP A 5 1.84 13.78 -9.90
CA ASP A 5 2.98 14.65 -10.18
C ASP A 5 3.55 15.20 -8.87
N GLU A 6 2.68 15.68 -7.97
CA GLU A 6 3.12 16.16 -6.64
C GLU A 6 3.72 15.02 -5.80
N TYR A 7 3.15 13.81 -5.89
CA TYR A 7 3.68 12.62 -5.23
C TYR A 7 5.10 12.27 -5.70
N LEU A 8 5.39 12.40 -7.00
CA LEU A 8 6.73 12.09 -7.52
C LEU A 8 7.79 13.17 -7.20
N LEU A 9 7.37 14.38 -6.82
CA LEU A 9 8.25 15.53 -6.56
C LEU A 9 8.68 15.67 -5.09
N THR A 10 8.20 14.81 -4.19
CA THR A 10 8.45 14.89 -2.75
C THR A 10 9.15 13.62 -2.25
N GLY A 11 9.93 13.70 -1.17
CA GLY A 11 10.68 12.56 -0.61
C GLY A 11 11.82 12.06 -1.50
N SER A 12 12.35 10.86 -1.20
CA SER A 12 13.38 10.22 -2.04
C SER A 12 12.80 9.92 -3.44
N PRO A 13 13.54 10.23 -4.53
CA PRO A 13 13.14 9.85 -5.88
C PRO A 13 12.98 8.34 -6.04
N GLU A 14 13.93 7.54 -5.57
CA GLU A 14 13.88 6.08 -5.69
C GLU A 14 12.64 5.50 -5.01
N GLU A 15 12.39 5.93 -3.76
CA GLU A 15 11.25 5.45 -2.98
C GLU A 15 9.91 5.91 -3.56
N SER A 16 9.81 7.18 -3.97
CA SER A 16 8.58 7.72 -4.53
C SER A 16 8.26 7.10 -5.89
N ASN A 17 9.27 6.85 -6.73
CA ASN A 17 9.09 6.17 -8.01
C ASN A 17 8.66 4.71 -7.78
N TRP A 18 9.29 3.99 -6.85
CA TRP A 18 8.92 2.61 -6.53
C TRP A 18 7.48 2.52 -6.01
N ARG A 19 7.15 3.32 -4.99
CA ARG A 19 5.78 3.40 -4.46
C ARG A 19 4.79 3.80 -5.55
N SER A 20 5.19 4.63 -6.50
CA SER A 20 4.29 5.02 -7.58
C SER A 20 3.90 3.85 -8.49
N VAL A 21 4.85 2.96 -8.80
CA VAL A 21 4.60 1.72 -9.56
C VAL A 21 3.58 0.83 -8.83
N ILE A 22 3.75 0.67 -7.52
CA ILE A 22 2.90 -0.17 -6.68
C ILE A 22 1.50 0.44 -6.52
N LEU A 23 1.42 1.73 -6.17
CA LEU A 23 0.17 2.40 -5.82
C LEU A 23 -0.66 2.81 -7.04
N PHE A 24 -0.03 3.45 -8.04
CA PHE A 24 -0.68 4.07 -9.19
C PHE A 24 -0.57 3.25 -10.48
N GLY A 25 0.33 2.26 -10.55
CA GLY A 25 0.41 1.35 -11.71
C GLY A 25 -0.87 0.51 -11.89
N ARG A 26 -1.18 0.12 -13.13
CA ARG A 26 -2.39 -0.66 -13.47
C ARG A 26 -2.38 -2.04 -12.79
N ASN A 27 -3.55 -2.49 -12.34
CA ASN A 27 -3.73 -3.77 -11.66
C ASN A 27 -4.53 -4.75 -12.54
N ALA A 28 -3.93 -5.28 -13.61
CA ALA A 28 -4.56 -6.31 -14.44
C ALA A 28 -4.33 -7.74 -13.89
N ALA A 29 -3.17 -7.94 -13.26
CA ALA A 29 -2.75 -9.16 -12.58
C ALA A 29 -1.83 -8.80 -11.42
N SER A 30 -1.66 -9.69 -10.46
CA SER A 30 -0.76 -9.50 -9.30
C SER A 30 0.73 -9.57 -9.64
N TYR A 31 1.06 -9.89 -10.90
CA TYR A 31 2.43 -10.03 -11.41
C TYR A 31 3.36 -8.87 -11.03
N LYS A 32 2.87 -7.62 -10.99
CA LYS A 32 3.73 -6.50 -10.60
C LYS A 32 4.15 -6.55 -9.12
N PHE A 33 3.28 -7.05 -8.23
CA PHE A 33 3.58 -7.16 -6.80
C PHE A 33 4.60 -8.27 -6.56
N ALA A 34 4.37 -9.44 -7.18
CA ALA A 34 5.33 -10.54 -7.15
C ALA A 34 6.69 -10.14 -7.75
N LEU A 35 6.70 -9.39 -8.86
CA LEU A 35 7.95 -8.89 -9.46
C LEU A 35 8.64 -7.90 -8.52
N ALA A 36 7.90 -6.98 -7.91
CA ALA A 36 8.44 -6.01 -6.97
C ALA A 36 9.16 -6.70 -5.80
N GLN A 37 8.53 -7.70 -5.18
CA GLN A 37 9.16 -8.46 -4.10
C GLN A 37 10.35 -9.29 -4.56
N ALA A 38 10.24 -9.96 -5.70
CA ALA A 38 11.33 -10.72 -6.26
C ALA A 38 12.57 -9.84 -6.56
N LEU A 39 12.37 -8.62 -7.04
CA LEU A 39 13.46 -7.66 -7.26
C LEU A 39 14.13 -7.24 -5.95
N ILE A 40 13.35 -7.00 -4.88
CA ILE A 40 13.91 -6.70 -3.55
C ILE A 40 14.67 -7.90 -2.99
N ASP A 41 14.14 -9.12 -3.10
CA ASP A 41 14.81 -10.35 -2.65
C ASP A 41 16.15 -10.56 -3.35
N LEU A 42 16.20 -10.33 -4.66
CA LEU A 42 17.40 -10.48 -5.47
C LEU A 42 18.42 -9.38 -5.18
N ALA A 43 17.96 -8.14 -4.98
CA ALA A 43 18.82 -7.03 -4.60
C ALA A 43 19.45 -7.24 -3.21
N LYS A 44 18.72 -7.78 -2.24
CA LYS A 44 19.26 -8.18 -0.92
C LYS A 44 20.28 -9.32 -0.99
N GLN A 45 20.33 -10.05 -2.10
CA GLN A 45 21.32 -11.09 -2.36
C GLN A 45 22.52 -10.57 -3.19
N ASP A 46 22.64 -9.25 -3.36
CA ASP A 46 23.70 -8.59 -4.13
C ASP A 46 23.81 -9.10 -5.59
N ARG A 47 22.66 -9.43 -6.21
CA ARG A 47 22.60 -9.92 -7.59
C ARG A 47 22.51 -8.76 -8.58
N ASP A 48 23.65 -8.34 -9.13
CA ASP A 48 23.74 -7.29 -10.17
C ASP A 48 23.02 -7.66 -11.49
N SER A 49 23.07 -8.92 -11.88
CA SER A 49 22.44 -9.43 -13.10
C SER A 49 21.84 -10.81 -12.89
N VAL A 50 20.57 -10.96 -13.26
CA VAL A 50 19.79 -12.19 -13.08
C VAL A 50 19.26 -12.72 -14.40
N THR A 51 19.34 -14.03 -14.62
CA THR A 51 18.62 -14.68 -15.72
C THR A 51 17.12 -14.73 -15.44
N LEU A 52 16.31 -14.99 -16.47
CA LEU A 52 14.86 -15.21 -16.25
C LEU A 52 14.59 -16.41 -15.34
N ASP A 53 15.40 -17.47 -15.38
CA ASP A 53 15.29 -18.61 -14.46
C ASP A 53 15.56 -18.21 -13.01
N GLN A 54 16.61 -17.39 -12.77
CA GLN A 54 16.93 -16.88 -11.43
C GLN A 54 15.86 -15.93 -10.90
N LEU A 55 15.21 -15.15 -11.78
CA LEU A 55 14.07 -14.31 -11.42
C LEU A 55 12.81 -15.14 -11.15
N ALA A 56 12.59 -16.20 -11.92
CA ALA A 56 11.39 -17.04 -11.84
C ALA A 56 11.21 -17.69 -10.47
N ASP A 57 12.30 -18.05 -9.79
CA ASP A 57 12.21 -18.68 -8.47
C ASP A 57 11.56 -17.77 -7.41
N PRO A 58 12.10 -16.59 -7.06
CA PRO A 58 11.43 -15.70 -6.12
C PRO A 58 10.10 -15.18 -6.63
N TYR A 59 9.97 -14.93 -7.93
CA TYR A 59 8.73 -14.46 -8.52
C TYR A 59 7.57 -15.45 -8.37
N THR A 60 7.81 -16.74 -8.63
CA THR A 60 6.78 -17.78 -8.51
C THR A 60 6.50 -18.14 -7.07
N ARG A 61 7.50 -18.07 -6.18
CA ARG A 61 7.32 -18.29 -4.74
C ARG A 61 6.26 -17.35 -4.15
N HIS A 62 6.43 -16.04 -4.34
CA HIS A 62 5.47 -15.03 -3.88
C HIS A 62 4.07 -15.25 -4.46
N LEU A 63 3.98 -15.57 -5.75
CA LEU A 63 2.68 -15.89 -6.38
C LEU A 63 2.03 -17.14 -5.78
N CYS A 64 2.80 -18.19 -5.53
CA CYS A 64 2.32 -19.45 -4.96
C CYS A 64 1.83 -19.26 -3.52
N GLU A 65 2.54 -18.47 -2.72
CA GLU A 65 2.13 -18.10 -1.36
C GLU A 65 0.75 -17.42 -1.36
N HIS A 66 0.57 -16.39 -2.20
CA HIS A 66 -0.74 -15.73 -2.34
C HIS A 66 -1.84 -16.64 -2.91
N LEU A 67 -1.50 -17.51 -3.87
CA LEU A 67 -2.47 -18.44 -4.47
C LEU A 67 -3.00 -19.48 -3.47
N ALA A 68 -2.27 -19.76 -2.39
CA ALA A 68 -2.74 -20.67 -1.35
C ALA A 68 -4.00 -20.12 -0.64
N HIS A 69 -4.05 -18.81 -0.37
CA HIS A 69 -5.17 -18.19 0.35
C HIS A 69 -6.06 -17.28 -0.51
N SER A 70 -5.67 -17.00 -1.75
CA SER A 70 -6.39 -16.16 -2.69
C SER A 70 -6.22 -16.67 -4.14
N PRO A 71 -7.11 -17.58 -4.60
CA PRO A 71 -6.93 -18.28 -5.87
C PRO A 71 -7.09 -17.39 -7.11
N LYS A 72 -7.67 -16.19 -6.97
CA LYS A 72 -7.89 -15.26 -8.08
C LYS A 72 -6.86 -14.14 -8.07
N GLN A 73 -5.89 -14.26 -8.98
CA GLN A 73 -4.71 -13.37 -9.07
C GLN A 73 -4.66 -12.51 -10.35
N SER A 74 -5.74 -12.52 -11.15
CA SER A 74 -5.89 -11.59 -12.27
C SER A 74 -7.35 -11.36 -12.62
N THR A 75 -7.59 -10.35 -13.46
CA THR A 75 -8.91 -10.11 -14.05
C THR A 75 -9.25 -11.07 -15.21
N SER A 76 -8.25 -11.77 -15.77
CA SER A 76 -8.45 -12.78 -16.80
C SER A 76 -9.21 -14.00 -16.26
N ARG A 77 -10.10 -14.56 -17.08
CA ARG A 77 -10.84 -15.79 -16.76
C ARG A 77 -9.93 -17.03 -16.67
N SER A 78 -8.79 -17.01 -17.34
CA SER A 78 -7.84 -18.11 -17.36
C SER A 78 -6.42 -17.60 -17.59
N SER A 79 -5.45 -18.19 -16.90
CA SER A 79 -4.02 -17.97 -17.12
C SER A 79 -3.30 -19.30 -16.97
N LYS A 80 -2.61 -19.76 -18.02
CA LYS A 80 -1.78 -20.97 -17.96
C LYS A 80 -0.68 -20.86 -16.91
N PHE A 81 -0.15 -19.64 -16.73
CA PHE A 81 0.88 -19.39 -15.73
C PHE A 81 0.32 -19.50 -14.30
N ILE A 82 -0.82 -18.88 -14.01
CA ILE A 82 -1.48 -19.04 -12.70
C ILE A 82 -1.85 -20.50 -12.45
N ALA A 83 -2.36 -21.22 -13.46
CA ALA A 83 -2.68 -22.63 -13.34
C ALA A 83 -1.44 -23.49 -13.00
N ALA A 84 -0.27 -23.15 -13.54
CA ALA A 84 0.98 -23.83 -13.18
C ALA A 84 1.39 -23.55 -11.73
N CYS A 85 1.26 -22.31 -11.25
CA CYS A 85 1.50 -21.97 -9.85
C CYS A 85 0.53 -22.72 -8.91
N SER A 86 -0.77 -22.75 -9.22
CA SER A 86 -1.75 -23.53 -8.45
C SER A 86 -1.47 -25.03 -8.49
N GLY A 87 -1.07 -25.56 -9.64
CA GLY A 87 -0.67 -26.96 -9.77
C GLY A 87 0.58 -27.29 -8.94
N PHE A 88 1.52 -26.35 -8.80
CA PHE A 88 2.67 -26.52 -7.92
C PHE A 88 2.25 -26.60 -6.45
N ASN A 89 1.35 -25.72 -6.00
CA ASN A 89 0.79 -25.77 -4.64
C ASN A 89 0.09 -27.11 -4.35
N ASN A 90 -0.54 -27.72 -5.36
CA ASN A 90 -1.21 -29.00 -5.25
C ASN A 90 -0.29 -30.23 -5.42
N GLY A 91 1.01 -30.02 -5.67
CA GLY A 91 1.96 -31.11 -5.95
C GLY A 91 1.81 -31.76 -7.34
N GLU A 92 1.06 -31.15 -8.24
CA GLU A 92 0.78 -31.63 -9.61
C GLU A 92 1.85 -31.17 -10.62
N VAL A 93 2.55 -30.07 -10.32
CA VAL A 93 3.60 -29.47 -11.15
C VAL A 93 4.91 -29.50 -10.37
N THR A 94 6.00 -29.94 -11.00
CA THR A 94 7.34 -29.91 -10.37
C THR A 94 7.89 -28.48 -10.33
N HIS A 95 8.84 -28.22 -9.43
CA HIS A 95 9.52 -26.92 -9.37
C HIS A 95 10.15 -26.53 -10.71
N ASP A 96 10.91 -27.44 -11.35
CA ASP A 96 11.51 -27.17 -12.68
C ASP A 96 10.46 -26.82 -13.75
N ALA A 97 9.30 -27.49 -13.74
CA ALA A 97 8.22 -27.21 -14.69
C ALA A 97 7.55 -25.85 -14.41
N LEU A 98 7.42 -25.47 -13.13
CA LEU A 98 6.93 -24.15 -12.73
C LEU A 98 7.88 -23.05 -13.22
N ILE A 99 9.20 -23.20 -12.96
CA ILE A 99 10.22 -22.25 -13.41
C ILE A 99 10.21 -22.12 -14.94
N SER A 100 10.22 -23.24 -15.67
CA SER A 100 10.14 -23.21 -17.14
C SER A 100 8.88 -22.50 -17.64
N THR A 101 7.74 -22.69 -16.99
CA THR A 101 6.48 -22.03 -17.36
C THR A 101 6.53 -20.53 -17.07
N ALA A 102 7.13 -20.12 -15.94
CA ALA A 102 7.31 -18.72 -15.58
C ALA A 102 8.21 -17.99 -16.59
N VAL A 103 9.34 -18.60 -16.99
CA VAL A 103 10.23 -18.05 -18.01
C VAL A 103 9.51 -17.87 -19.35
N GLN A 104 8.65 -18.82 -19.74
CA GLN A 104 7.92 -18.78 -21.01
C GLN A 104 6.75 -17.80 -21.01
N LEU A 105 6.02 -17.68 -19.89
CA LEU A 105 4.71 -17.00 -19.84
C LEU A 105 4.61 -15.89 -18.79
N GLY A 106 5.30 -16.03 -17.66
CA GLY A 106 5.16 -15.17 -16.48
C GLY A 106 5.68 -13.75 -16.68
N PHE A 107 6.62 -13.56 -17.61
CA PHE A 107 7.31 -12.28 -17.83
C PHE A 107 6.84 -11.49 -19.06
N ASN A 108 5.91 -12.03 -19.85
CA ASN A 108 5.54 -11.50 -21.18
C ASN A 108 5.13 -10.03 -21.18
N ASN A 109 4.44 -9.57 -20.13
CA ASN A 109 3.92 -8.21 -20.05
C ASN A 109 4.50 -7.43 -18.87
N VAL A 110 4.80 -8.10 -17.76
CA VAL A 110 5.11 -7.41 -16.49
C VAL A 110 6.44 -6.66 -16.58
N LEU A 111 7.45 -7.21 -17.25
CA LEU A 111 8.76 -6.55 -17.38
C LEU A 111 8.69 -5.26 -18.22
N ASP A 112 7.79 -5.21 -19.20
CA ASP A 112 7.60 -4.04 -20.07
C ASP A 112 6.71 -2.99 -19.40
N ALA A 113 5.78 -3.43 -18.56
CA ALA A 113 4.80 -2.56 -17.92
C ALA A 113 5.20 -2.08 -16.52
N PHE A 114 6.25 -2.65 -15.91
CA PHE A 114 6.59 -2.39 -14.50
C PHE A 114 6.85 -0.91 -14.24
N HIS A 115 7.64 -0.26 -15.08
CA HIS A 115 7.96 1.16 -14.93
C HIS A 115 6.87 2.09 -15.49
N VAL A 116 5.76 1.58 -16.02
CA VAL A 116 4.73 2.41 -16.67
C VAL A 116 3.62 2.81 -15.67
N VAL A 117 3.54 4.10 -15.37
CA VAL A 117 2.52 4.72 -14.49
C VAL A 117 1.82 5.84 -15.25
N ASN A 118 0.48 5.92 -15.18
CA ASN A 118 -0.28 7.00 -15.82
C ASN A 118 0.05 7.29 -17.30
N GLN A 119 0.34 6.23 -18.07
CA GLN A 119 0.66 6.27 -19.51
C GLN A 119 2.09 6.72 -19.86
N GLY A 120 2.96 6.93 -18.88
CA GLY A 120 4.38 7.21 -19.10
C GLY A 120 5.28 6.36 -18.21
N ASP A 121 6.57 6.34 -18.52
CA ASP A 121 7.57 5.71 -17.65
C ASP A 121 7.82 6.58 -16.42
N VAL A 122 8.01 5.93 -15.27
CA VAL A 122 8.53 6.58 -14.07
C VAL A 122 9.98 7.03 -14.34
N PRO A 123 10.40 8.21 -13.84
CA PRO A 123 11.77 8.71 -14.03
C PRO A 123 12.89 7.76 -13.57
N VAL A 124 12.66 7.00 -12.50
CA VAL A 124 13.67 6.08 -11.94
C VAL A 124 13.41 4.64 -12.40
N LYS A 125 14.41 4.03 -13.03
CA LYS A 125 14.39 2.61 -13.36
C LYS A 125 15.00 1.78 -12.23
N PHE A 126 14.53 0.55 -12.11
CA PHE A 126 14.96 -0.43 -11.10
C PHE A 126 15.66 -1.65 -11.71
N PHE A 127 15.45 -1.86 -13.01
CA PHE A 127 16.14 -2.86 -13.80
C PHE A 127 16.14 -2.45 -15.26
N GLU A 128 17.07 -3.02 -16.03
CA GLU A 128 17.10 -2.97 -17.49
C GLU A 128 17.07 -4.37 -18.08
N LYS A 129 16.40 -4.54 -19.22
CA LYS A 129 16.35 -5.82 -19.93
C LYS A 129 17.57 -5.93 -20.85
N ASP A 130 18.46 -6.87 -20.58
CA ASP A 130 19.47 -7.32 -21.56
C ASP A 130 19.01 -8.63 -22.19
N PHE A 131 18.21 -8.51 -23.25
CA PHE A 131 17.72 -9.65 -24.04
C PHE A 131 18.54 -9.86 -25.32
N SER A 132 19.74 -9.28 -25.38
CA SER A 132 20.66 -9.45 -26.50
C SER A 132 21.47 -10.76 -26.34
N ARG A 133 21.95 -11.32 -27.46
CA ARG A 133 22.97 -12.40 -27.47
C ARG A 133 22.57 -13.78 -26.91
N GLY A 134 21.29 -14.13 -26.90
CA GLY A 134 20.84 -15.51 -26.66
C GLY A 134 20.64 -15.90 -25.19
N SER A 135 20.94 -15.00 -24.23
CA SER A 135 20.54 -15.15 -22.83
C SER A 135 19.70 -13.95 -22.40
N LYS A 136 18.45 -14.18 -21.98
CA LYS A 136 17.59 -13.11 -21.45
C LYS A 136 17.93 -12.84 -19.98
N ARG A 137 18.38 -11.62 -19.68
CA ARG A 137 18.77 -11.20 -18.34
C ARG A 137 18.11 -9.88 -17.96
N LEU A 138 17.96 -9.65 -16.66
CA LEU A 138 17.75 -8.32 -16.09
C LEU A 138 19.04 -7.84 -15.46
N ILE A 139 19.39 -6.58 -15.70
CA ILE A 139 20.45 -5.86 -14.99
C ILE A 139 19.75 -5.04 -13.91
N LEU A 140 20.00 -5.34 -12.64
CA LEU A 140 19.44 -4.58 -11.52
C LEU A 140 20.22 -3.27 -11.38
N THR A 141 19.51 -2.16 -11.16
CA THR A 141 20.14 -0.84 -11.05
C THR A 141 20.47 -0.49 -9.61
N ASP A 142 21.38 0.46 -9.39
CA ASP A 142 21.76 0.91 -8.05
C ASP A 142 20.55 1.35 -7.22
N GLU A 143 19.50 1.88 -7.86
CA GLU A 143 18.29 2.35 -7.19
C GLU A 143 17.51 1.22 -6.51
N VAL A 144 17.43 0.01 -7.09
CA VAL A 144 16.79 -1.10 -6.38
C VAL A 144 17.63 -1.60 -5.21
N PHE A 145 18.97 -1.53 -5.32
CA PHE A 145 19.86 -1.84 -4.19
C PHE A 145 19.74 -0.81 -3.07
N LYS A 146 19.60 0.49 -3.38
CA LYS A 146 19.34 1.52 -2.37
C LYS A 146 18.04 1.24 -1.62
N LEU A 147 16.97 0.85 -2.33
CA LEU A 147 15.69 0.52 -1.70
C LEU A 147 15.76 -0.75 -0.84
N ALA A 148 16.43 -1.78 -1.33
CA ALA A 148 16.55 -3.06 -0.65
C ALA A 148 17.34 -2.99 0.67
N ASN A 149 18.26 -2.02 0.75
CA ASN A 149 19.17 -1.83 1.88
C ASN A 149 18.86 -0.57 2.71
N SER A 150 17.80 0.17 2.41
CA SER A 150 17.39 1.33 3.22
C SER A 150 16.62 0.90 4.46
N ASP A 151 16.54 1.81 5.44
CA ASP A 151 15.68 1.63 6.62
C ASP A 151 14.19 1.50 6.26
N GLU A 152 13.81 1.99 5.07
CA GLU A 152 12.45 1.89 4.51
C GLU A 152 12.15 0.54 3.83
N ALA A 153 13.12 -0.36 3.68
CA ALA A 153 12.92 -1.63 2.98
C ALA A 153 11.76 -2.47 3.57
N GLY A 154 11.64 -2.47 4.90
CA GLY A 154 10.54 -3.16 5.60
C GLY A 154 9.17 -2.55 5.27
N ASN A 155 9.08 -1.21 5.33
CA ASN A 155 7.89 -0.46 4.96
C ASN A 155 7.47 -0.74 3.51
N ILE A 156 8.40 -0.67 2.56
CA ILE A 156 8.15 -0.87 1.13
C ILE A 156 7.63 -2.28 0.83
N VAL A 157 8.23 -3.31 1.44
CA VAL A 157 7.78 -4.69 1.27
C VAL A 157 6.37 -4.85 1.81
N GLN A 158 6.10 -4.30 2.99
CA GLN A 158 4.78 -4.41 3.62
C GLN A 158 3.69 -3.57 2.92
N GLU A 159 4.04 -2.41 2.38
CA GLU A 159 3.15 -1.61 1.52
C GLU A 159 2.75 -2.41 0.28
N THR A 160 3.71 -3.11 -0.33
CA THR A 160 3.49 -3.98 -1.49
C THR A 160 2.52 -5.11 -1.15
N GLU A 161 2.75 -5.79 -0.03
CA GLU A 161 1.87 -6.85 0.49
C GLU A 161 0.46 -6.36 0.75
N SER A 162 0.33 -5.25 1.46
CA SER A 162 -0.97 -4.67 1.80
C SER A 162 -1.74 -4.32 0.54
N ARG A 163 -1.05 -3.73 -0.44
CA ARG A 163 -1.63 -3.39 -1.73
C ARG A 163 -2.09 -4.63 -2.50
N TRP A 164 -1.30 -5.69 -2.49
CA TRP A 164 -1.65 -6.96 -3.13
C TRP A 164 -2.91 -7.54 -2.50
N ASN A 165 -2.95 -7.69 -1.17
CA ASN A 165 -4.07 -8.22 -0.40
C ASN A 165 -5.41 -7.51 -0.71
N LEU A 166 -5.38 -6.19 -0.86
CA LEU A 166 -6.55 -5.38 -1.23
C LEU A 166 -7.01 -5.62 -2.66
N VAL A 167 -6.08 -5.71 -3.60
CA VAL A 167 -6.39 -5.93 -5.02
C VAL A 167 -6.97 -7.33 -5.25
N GLU A 168 -6.40 -8.35 -4.63
CA GLU A 168 -6.89 -9.72 -4.77
C GLU A 168 -8.26 -9.91 -4.10
N THR A 169 -8.51 -9.28 -2.94
CA THR A 169 -9.82 -9.35 -2.26
C THR A 169 -10.92 -8.75 -3.13
N ALA A 170 -10.64 -7.64 -3.82
CA ALA A 170 -11.57 -7.09 -4.79
C ALA A 170 -11.91 -8.10 -5.90
N TRP A 171 -10.91 -8.80 -6.43
CA TRP A 171 -11.13 -9.79 -7.48
C TRP A 171 -11.93 -11.00 -6.98
N GLU A 172 -11.62 -11.52 -5.79
CA GLU A 172 -12.32 -12.66 -5.16
C GLU A 172 -13.83 -12.41 -5.07
N GLN A 173 -14.23 -11.21 -4.67
CA GLN A 173 -15.63 -10.85 -4.51
C GLN A 173 -16.38 -10.67 -5.84
N GLY A 174 -15.71 -10.83 -6.98
CA GLY A 174 -16.32 -10.72 -8.32
C GLY A 174 -16.80 -9.31 -8.65
N ILE A 175 -16.49 -8.34 -7.80
CA ILE A 175 -16.82 -6.94 -7.97
C ILE A 175 -15.59 -6.19 -8.48
N SER A 176 -15.82 -5.04 -9.11
CA SER A 176 -14.72 -4.11 -9.35
C SER A 176 -14.11 -3.72 -7.99
N SER A 177 -12.79 -3.51 -7.93
CA SER A 177 -12.14 -2.90 -6.76
C SER A 177 -12.84 -1.62 -6.31
N SER A 178 -13.45 -0.93 -7.26
CA SER A 178 -14.23 0.28 -7.06
C SER A 178 -15.53 0.09 -6.24
N LEU A 179 -16.00 -1.14 -6.02
CA LEU A 179 -17.25 -1.43 -5.31
C LEU A 179 -17.02 -2.12 -3.96
N LEU A 180 -15.77 -2.39 -3.60
CA LEU A 180 -15.41 -3.04 -2.36
C LEU A 180 -15.65 -2.07 -1.19
N ARG A 181 -16.59 -2.42 -0.30
CA ARG A 181 -16.81 -1.69 0.94
C ARG A 181 -15.77 -2.11 1.95
N ILE A 182 -14.89 -1.19 2.30
CA ILE A 182 -13.87 -1.38 3.33
C ILE A 182 -14.25 -0.57 4.57
N SER A 183 -14.25 -1.23 5.72
CA SER A 183 -14.29 -0.59 7.03
C SER A 183 -12.96 -0.79 7.76
N TYR A 184 -12.69 0.08 8.73
CA TYR A 184 -11.57 -0.05 9.65
C TYR A 184 -12.02 -0.79 10.90
N ASP A 185 -11.22 -1.76 11.34
CA ASP A 185 -11.38 -2.43 12.63
C ASP A 185 -10.34 -1.88 13.61
N GLU A 186 -10.79 -1.11 14.60
CA GLU A 186 -9.90 -0.44 15.55
C GLU A 186 -9.12 -1.45 16.42
N LEU A 187 -9.78 -2.56 16.81
CA LEU A 187 -9.17 -3.60 17.64
C LEU A 187 -8.07 -4.37 16.89
N GLY A 188 -8.35 -4.81 15.67
CA GLY A 188 -7.38 -5.49 14.82
C GLY A 188 -6.41 -4.55 14.09
N GLN A 189 -6.63 -3.23 14.14
CA GLN A 189 -5.92 -2.22 13.36
C GLN A 189 -5.81 -2.59 11.87
N ALA A 190 -6.89 -3.14 11.34
CA ALA A 190 -6.94 -3.75 10.01
C ALA A 190 -8.09 -3.18 9.19
N PHE A 191 -7.94 -3.24 7.87
CA PHE A 191 -9.02 -3.02 6.94
C PHE A 191 -9.77 -4.32 6.68
N VAL A 192 -11.09 -4.23 6.72
CA VAL A 192 -12.01 -5.36 6.64
C VAL A 192 -12.96 -5.13 5.47
N ALA A 193 -13.13 -6.15 4.64
CA ALA A 193 -14.11 -6.13 3.56
C ALA A 193 -15.47 -6.59 4.07
N GLU A 194 -16.50 -5.83 3.71
CA GLU A 194 -17.89 -6.12 4.08
C GLU A 194 -18.65 -6.74 2.91
N SER A 195 -19.22 -7.93 3.13
CA SER A 195 -20.10 -8.60 2.17
C SER A 195 -21.36 -9.12 2.87
N GLY A 196 -22.44 -8.33 2.82
CA GLY A 196 -23.67 -8.63 3.53
C GLY A 196 -23.46 -8.65 5.05
N THR A 197 -23.62 -9.82 5.67
CA THR A 197 -23.39 -10.03 7.11
C THR A 197 -21.99 -10.56 7.45
N ARG A 198 -21.14 -10.79 6.44
CA ARG A 198 -19.79 -11.33 6.63
C ARG A 198 -18.75 -10.20 6.56
N ARG A 199 -17.85 -10.20 7.55
CA ARG A 199 -16.64 -9.39 7.61
C ARG A 199 -15.44 -10.30 7.35
N LYS A 200 -14.51 -9.87 6.50
CA LYS A 200 -13.25 -10.58 6.20
C LYS A 200 -12.09 -9.61 6.33
N ASP A 201 -11.14 -9.90 7.22
CA ASP A 201 -9.92 -9.13 7.32
C ASP A 201 -9.15 -9.20 6.01
N VAL A 202 -8.73 -8.03 5.54
CA VAL A 202 -8.07 -7.89 4.24
C VAL A 202 -6.59 -7.68 4.44
N THR A 203 -6.22 -6.66 5.23
CA THR A 203 -4.83 -6.22 5.38
C THR A 203 -4.69 -5.26 6.56
N SER A 204 -3.45 -5.06 7.04
CA SER A 204 -3.13 -4.03 8.04
C SER A 204 -3.46 -2.62 7.52
N ALA A 205 -3.98 -1.77 8.41
CA ALA A 205 -4.20 -0.36 8.12
C ALA A 205 -2.86 0.40 7.96
N ARG A 206 -1.82 0.02 8.72
CA ARG A 206 -0.48 0.63 8.61
C ARG A 206 0.09 0.44 7.22
N GLY A 207 0.23 -0.80 6.77
CA GLY A 207 0.80 -1.08 5.45
C GLY A 207 -0.03 -0.48 4.30
N SER A 208 -1.35 -0.40 4.48
CA SER A 208 -2.24 0.21 3.47
C SER A 208 -2.16 1.73 3.39
N LEU A 209 -1.89 2.42 4.52
CA LEU A 209 -1.80 3.87 4.57
C LEU A 209 -0.38 4.38 4.33
N ASN A 210 0.64 3.57 4.65
CA ASN A 210 2.02 4.04 4.72
C ASN A 210 2.57 4.55 3.39
N GLY A 211 2.23 3.89 2.28
CA GLY A 211 2.67 4.33 0.95
C GLY A 211 2.24 5.77 0.62
N TYR A 212 1.16 6.27 1.23
CA TYR A 212 0.65 7.63 1.01
C TYR A 212 1.25 8.68 1.98
N GLN A 213 1.98 8.22 2.99
CA GLN A 213 2.81 9.03 3.88
C GLN A 213 4.30 8.75 3.72
N LYS A 214 4.67 7.86 2.80
CA LYS A 214 6.03 7.49 2.43
C LYS A 214 6.92 7.10 3.61
N GLY A 215 6.39 6.38 4.59
CA GLY A 215 7.17 5.98 5.78
C GLY A 215 7.45 7.11 6.77
N HIS A 216 6.74 8.24 6.69
CA HIS A 216 6.95 9.39 7.57
C HIS A 216 5.71 9.65 8.44
N CYS A 217 5.96 10.15 9.66
CA CYS A 217 4.92 10.56 10.58
C CYS A 217 4.06 11.68 9.98
N PHE A 218 2.74 11.54 10.08
CA PHE A 218 1.80 12.52 9.57
C PHE A 218 2.03 13.94 10.09
N TYR A 219 2.46 14.08 11.34
CA TYR A 219 2.53 15.37 12.03
C TYR A 219 3.92 16.03 11.98
N CYS A 220 4.98 15.30 12.32
CA CYS A 220 6.33 15.87 12.45
C CYS A 220 7.33 15.38 11.38
N TYR A 221 6.88 14.58 10.42
CA TYR A 221 7.69 14.01 9.34
C TYR A 221 8.83 13.08 9.75
N VAL A 222 9.07 12.77 11.03
CA VAL A 222 10.08 11.76 11.37
C VAL A 222 9.76 10.41 10.71
N PRO A 223 10.77 9.64 10.26
CA PRO A 223 10.57 8.28 9.79
C PRO A 223 9.80 7.44 10.81
N ILE A 224 8.94 6.55 10.31
CA ILE A 224 8.12 5.66 11.12
C ILE A 224 8.27 4.23 10.65
N ASP A 225 8.23 3.31 11.62
CA ASP A 225 8.08 1.90 11.32
C ASP A 225 6.59 1.58 11.19
N ALA A 226 6.12 1.35 9.97
CA ALA A 226 4.77 0.90 9.68
C ALA A 226 4.73 -0.61 9.34
N ALA A 227 5.90 -1.25 9.34
CA ALA A 227 6.06 -2.65 9.00
C ALA A 227 5.72 -3.54 10.20
N ASP A 228 4.43 -3.66 10.48
CA ASP A 228 3.92 -4.45 11.61
C ASP A 228 4.01 -5.97 11.41
N GLY A 229 4.60 -6.45 10.30
CA GLY A 229 4.85 -7.88 10.06
C GLY A 229 3.60 -8.71 9.80
N THR A 230 2.47 -8.05 9.58
CA THR A 230 1.20 -8.71 9.27
C THR A 230 1.29 -9.53 7.99
N ALA A 231 0.86 -10.79 8.06
CA ALA A 231 0.74 -11.68 6.91
C ALA A 231 -0.70 -12.19 6.77
N ARG A 232 -1.16 -12.38 5.54
CA ARG A 232 -2.46 -12.99 5.26
C ARG A 232 -2.30 -14.50 5.08
N THR A 233 -3.21 -15.27 5.66
CA THR A 233 -3.25 -16.73 5.52
C THR A 233 -4.66 -17.21 5.22
N GLU A 234 -4.83 -18.51 4.98
CA GLU A 234 -6.16 -19.13 4.87
C GLU A 234 -7.04 -18.86 6.11
N GLY A 235 -6.43 -18.77 7.29
CA GLY A 235 -7.10 -18.50 8.56
C GLY A 235 -7.46 -17.03 8.82
N GLY A 236 -7.08 -16.13 7.91
CA GLY A 236 -7.24 -14.68 8.06
C GLY A 236 -5.92 -13.95 8.26
N LEU A 237 -6.01 -12.74 8.79
CA LEU A 237 -4.86 -11.86 9.00
C LEU A 237 -4.13 -12.28 10.29
N ILE A 238 -2.85 -12.63 10.17
CA ILE A 238 -2.01 -12.96 11.32
C ILE A 238 -1.22 -11.72 11.69
N LEU A 239 -1.50 -11.19 12.89
CA LEU A 239 -0.71 -10.15 13.52
C LEU A 239 0.38 -10.82 14.39
N PRO A 240 1.60 -10.27 14.47
CA PRO A 240 2.60 -10.78 15.39
C PRO A 240 2.12 -10.67 16.85
N GLU A 241 2.43 -11.67 17.68
CA GLU A 241 1.99 -11.75 19.07
C GLU A 241 2.45 -10.56 19.95
N SER A 242 3.55 -9.90 19.55
CA SER A 242 4.07 -8.71 20.23
C SER A 242 4.27 -7.57 19.23
N ALA A 243 3.75 -6.38 19.58
CA ALA A 243 4.03 -5.18 18.82
C ALA A 243 5.54 -4.89 18.80
N LYS A 244 6.09 -4.72 17.60
CA LYS A 244 7.49 -4.34 17.41
C LYS A 244 7.75 -3.00 18.12
N PRO A 245 8.83 -2.87 18.93
CA PRO A 245 9.18 -1.60 19.54
C PRO A 245 9.35 -0.51 18.48
N GLY A 246 8.77 0.66 18.72
CA GLY A 246 8.85 1.79 17.79
C GLY A 246 7.84 1.76 16.63
N LEU A 247 6.95 0.77 16.57
CA LEU A 247 5.87 0.73 15.59
C LEU A 247 4.99 1.98 15.69
N CYS A 248 4.63 2.53 14.54
CA CYS A 248 3.78 3.70 14.44
C CYS A 248 2.35 3.43 14.92
N ASP A 249 1.63 4.51 15.20
CA ASP A 249 0.22 4.46 15.53
C ASP A 249 -0.65 4.80 14.33
N VAL A 250 -1.79 4.12 14.23
CA VAL A 250 -2.91 4.58 13.43
C VAL A 250 -3.71 5.55 14.30
N ASP A 251 -3.66 6.83 13.97
CA ASP A 251 -4.37 7.90 14.66
C ASP A 251 -5.60 8.35 13.86
N HIS A 252 -6.64 8.77 14.58
CA HIS A 252 -7.80 9.42 14.02
C HIS A 252 -7.57 10.93 14.03
N PHE A 253 -7.36 11.55 12.87
CA PHE A 253 -7.11 12.99 12.75
C PHE A 253 -8.14 13.81 13.53
N PHE A 254 -9.42 13.55 13.30
CA PHE A 254 -10.50 13.93 14.19
C PHE A 254 -10.78 12.79 15.17
N PRO A 255 -10.79 13.03 16.50
CA PRO A 255 -10.87 11.98 17.50
C PRO A 255 -12.10 11.07 17.35
N HIS A 256 -11.92 9.76 17.49
CA HIS A 256 -13.00 8.78 17.49
C HIS A 256 -14.08 9.04 18.58
N ALA A 257 -13.72 9.73 19.67
CA ALA A 257 -14.67 10.17 20.70
C ALA A 257 -15.82 11.06 20.17
N LEU A 258 -15.71 11.62 18.96
CA LEU A 258 -16.79 12.35 18.29
C LEU A 258 -17.93 11.43 17.82
N SER A 259 -17.69 10.12 17.66
CA SER A 259 -18.70 9.15 17.20
C SER A 259 -19.95 9.11 18.06
N SER A 260 -19.82 9.28 19.39
CA SER A 260 -20.98 9.30 20.28
C SER A 260 -21.82 10.57 20.17
N GLN A 261 -21.23 11.67 19.70
CA GLN A 261 -21.89 12.97 19.59
C GLN A 261 -22.45 13.22 18.19
N VAL A 262 -21.76 12.72 17.15
CA VAL A 262 -22.13 12.89 15.74
C VAL A 262 -22.11 11.54 15.02
N PRO A 263 -23.10 10.66 15.30
CA PRO A 263 -23.14 9.31 14.73
C PRO A 263 -23.41 9.30 13.22
N SER A 264 -23.84 10.42 12.63
CA SER A 264 -24.05 10.55 11.19
C SER A 264 -22.76 10.64 10.39
N VAL A 265 -21.61 10.87 11.04
CA VAL A 265 -20.29 10.93 10.40
C VAL A 265 -19.54 9.64 10.72
N ASN A 266 -18.99 9.00 9.69
CA ASN A 266 -18.10 7.85 9.87
C ASN A 266 -16.69 8.34 10.24
N TRP A 267 -16.42 8.49 11.53
CA TRP A 267 -15.11 8.94 12.03
C TRP A 267 -14.02 7.88 11.89
N ASP A 268 -14.38 6.60 11.76
CA ASP A 268 -13.46 5.50 11.43
C ASP A 268 -13.19 5.39 9.92
N GLY A 269 -13.67 6.37 9.15
CA GLY A 269 -13.43 6.44 7.72
C GLY A 269 -11.94 6.61 7.41
N VAL A 270 -11.46 5.94 6.36
CA VAL A 270 -10.07 6.00 5.88
C VAL A 270 -9.57 7.43 5.67
N TRP A 271 -10.48 8.33 5.28
CA TRP A 271 -10.22 9.77 5.10
C TRP A 271 -9.72 10.46 6.38
N ASN A 272 -10.03 9.90 7.56
CA ASN A 272 -9.71 10.41 8.88
C ASN A 272 -8.53 9.68 9.55
N LEU A 273 -8.08 8.54 9.01
CA LEU A 273 -7.00 7.73 9.60
C LEU A 273 -5.63 8.17 9.06
N VAL A 274 -4.65 8.39 9.93
CA VAL A 274 -3.27 8.77 9.59
C VAL A 274 -2.25 7.95 10.39
N LEU A 275 -1.01 7.85 9.90
CA LEU A 275 0.07 7.20 10.65
C LEU A 275 0.90 8.21 11.41
N ALA A 276 1.05 8.04 12.71
CA ALA A 276 1.78 8.95 13.58
C ALA A 276 2.89 8.22 14.35
N CYS A 277 4.01 8.89 14.60
CA CYS A 277 5.02 8.36 15.51
C CYS A 277 4.47 8.35 16.95
N PRO A 278 5.00 7.47 17.82
CA PRO A 278 4.57 7.41 19.23
C PRO A 278 4.65 8.75 19.95
N ASP A 279 5.68 9.58 19.69
CA ASP A 279 5.84 10.88 20.35
C ASP A 279 4.72 11.88 20.01
N CYS A 280 4.24 11.87 18.76
CA CYS A 280 3.17 12.76 18.35
C CYS A 280 1.80 12.27 18.82
N ASN A 281 1.62 10.95 18.96
CA ASN A 281 0.32 10.38 19.24
C ASN A 281 0.08 10.07 20.74
N ARG A 282 1.16 9.85 21.50
CA ARG A 282 1.14 9.41 22.90
C ARG A 282 1.85 10.44 23.81
N GLY A 283 1.82 10.19 25.12
CA GLY A 283 2.58 10.96 26.12
C GLY A 283 2.06 12.38 26.39
N GLU A 284 2.61 13.07 27.38
CA GLU A 284 2.09 14.35 27.92
C GLU A 284 1.96 15.50 26.90
N GLY A 285 2.64 15.42 25.75
CA GLY A 285 2.56 16.36 24.63
C GLY A 285 1.80 15.86 23.39
N GLY A 286 1.35 14.61 23.37
CA GLY A 286 0.74 13.96 22.20
C GLY A 286 -0.66 14.49 21.85
N LYS A 287 -1.11 14.24 20.63
CA LYS A 287 -2.39 14.75 20.12
C LYS A 287 -3.58 14.27 20.94
N PHE A 288 -3.67 12.95 21.22
CA PHE A 288 -4.85 12.31 21.82
C PHE A 288 -6.16 12.76 21.16
N ALA A 289 -7.10 13.28 21.95
CA ALA A 289 -8.40 13.77 21.54
C ALA A 289 -8.40 15.26 21.15
N ARG A 290 -7.23 15.92 21.01
CA ARG A 290 -7.17 17.32 20.60
C ARG A 290 -7.33 17.45 19.08
N ILE A 291 -7.98 18.54 18.66
CA ILE A 291 -8.16 18.86 17.24
C ILE A 291 -6.85 19.42 16.67
N PRO A 292 -6.29 18.88 15.59
CA PRO A 292 -5.07 19.40 14.98
C PRO A 292 -5.22 20.82 14.43
N ALA A 293 -4.11 21.54 14.36
CA ALA A 293 -4.00 22.85 13.73
C ALA A 293 -4.35 22.81 12.22
N PRO A 294 -4.84 23.93 11.64
CA PRO A 294 -5.40 23.95 10.27
C PRO A 294 -4.44 23.51 9.16
N GLU A 295 -3.13 23.69 9.34
CA GLU A 295 -2.09 23.23 8.42
C GLU A 295 -2.12 21.71 8.20
N TYR A 296 -2.45 20.95 9.24
CA TYR A 296 -2.57 19.49 9.13
C TYR A 296 -3.84 19.07 8.38
N LEU A 297 -4.88 19.93 8.33
CA LEU A 297 -6.08 19.66 7.52
C LEU A 297 -5.76 19.71 6.02
N LEU A 298 -4.91 20.65 5.60
CA LEU A 298 -4.41 20.71 4.23
C LEU A 298 -3.57 19.48 3.88
N ARG A 299 -2.71 19.04 4.81
CA ARG A 299 -1.94 17.79 4.68
C ARG A 299 -2.84 16.56 4.60
N LEU A 300 -3.90 16.51 5.39
CA LEU A 300 -4.88 15.43 5.37
C LEU A 300 -5.56 15.35 4.00
N ASN A 301 -5.96 16.51 3.48
CA ASN A 301 -6.53 16.63 2.15
C ASN A 301 -5.56 16.10 1.08
N ARG A 302 -4.30 16.53 1.09
CA ARG A 302 -3.29 16.05 0.13
C ARG A 302 -3.08 14.54 0.20
N ARG A 303 -2.90 13.98 1.39
CA ARG A 303 -2.76 12.52 1.60
C ARG A 303 -3.98 11.77 1.07
N ASN A 304 -5.19 12.28 1.33
CA ASN A 304 -6.43 11.70 0.79
C ASN A 304 -6.49 11.77 -0.74
N GLU A 305 -6.01 12.86 -1.35
CA GLU A 305 -5.91 12.97 -2.81
C GLU A 305 -4.90 11.98 -3.40
N TYR A 306 -3.81 11.65 -2.70
CA TYR A 306 -2.90 10.57 -3.14
C TYR A 306 -3.59 9.20 -3.12
N LEU A 307 -4.33 8.89 -2.05
CA LEU A 307 -5.16 7.68 -1.97
C LEU A 307 -6.16 7.60 -3.12
N ILE A 308 -6.87 8.70 -3.40
CA ILE A 308 -7.88 8.77 -4.46
C ILE A 308 -7.26 8.72 -5.86
N GLY A 309 -6.07 9.30 -6.04
CA GLY A 309 -5.33 9.23 -7.30
C GLY A 309 -4.85 7.82 -7.62
N SER A 310 -4.62 7.00 -6.60
CA SER A 310 -4.25 5.59 -6.77
C SER A 310 -5.45 4.74 -7.18
N HIS A 311 -5.26 3.77 -8.08
CA HIS A 311 -6.31 2.84 -8.53
C HIS A 311 -6.67 1.82 -7.44
N HIS A 312 -6.98 2.31 -6.24
CA HIS A 312 -7.10 1.54 -5.01
C HIS A 312 -8.55 1.29 -4.65
N PRO A 313 -8.92 0.12 -4.10
CA PRO A 313 -10.29 -0.10 -3.59
C PRO A 313 -10.79 0.99 -2.61
N LEU A 314 -9.88 1.65 -1.88
CA LEU A 314 -10.21 2.68 -0.90
C LEU A 314 -10.57 4.00 -1.59
N ARG A 315 -10.09 4.23 -2.82
CA ARG A 315 -10.42 5.43 -3.62
C ARG A 315 -11.91 5.69 -3.66
N GLU A 316 -12.69 4.67 -3.99
CA GLU A 316 -14.14 4.83 -4.12
C GLU A 316 -14.83 4.92 -2.78
N THR A 317 -14.29 4.27 -1.75
CA THR A 317 -14.75 4.48 -0.37
C THR A 317 -14.56 5.94 0.05
N LEU A 318 -13.39 6.53 -0.23
CA LEU A 318 -13.12 7.94 0.03
C LEU A 318 -14.03 8.84 -0.82
N ILE A 319 -14.18 8.59 -2.12
CA ILE A 319 -15.05 9.39 -3.01
C ILE A 319 -16.51 9.34 -2.53
N ALA A 320 -17.02 8.15 -2.19
CA ALA A 320 -18.39 7.98 -1.71
C ALA A 320 -18.63 8.68 -0.37
N GLN A 321 -17.63 8.70 0.52
CA GLN A 321 -17.73 9.34 1.83
C GLN A 321 -17.54 10.85 1.79
N THR A 322 -16.63 11.35 0.94
CA THR A 322 -16.14 12.74 1.00
C THR A 322 -16.55 13.59 -0.20
N GLY A 323 -16.86 12.99 -1.36
CA GLY A 323 -17.35 13.67 -2.56
C GLY A 323 -16.62 13.34 -3.86
N GLU A 324 -17.32 13.53 -4.98
CA GLU A 324 -16.84 13.18 -6.33
C GLU A 324 -15.71 14.08 -6.83
N THR A 325 -15.73 15.36 -6.46
CA THR A 325 -14.73 16.34 -6.91
C THR A 325 -13.78 16.74 -5.78
N PRO A 326 -12.52 17.12 -6.08
CA PRO A 326 -11.59 17.64 -5.07
C PRO A 326 -12.21 18.77 -4.22
N GLN A 327 -13.03 19.63 -4.84
CA GLN A 327 -13.72 20.71 -4.14
C GLN A 327 -14.73 20.18 -3.12
N LEU A 328 -15.56 19.20 -3.50
CA LEU A 328 -16.52 18.60 -2.57
C LEU A 328 -15.83 17.91 -1.39
N ARG A 329 -14.71 17.22 -1.66
CA ARG A 329 -13.90 16.57 -0.61
C ARG A 329 -13.27 17.57 0.35
N TRP A 330 -12.77 18.68 -0.17
CA TRP A 330 -12.26 19.76 0.67
C TRP A 330 -13.37 20.39 1.53
N GLU A 331 -14.55 20.65 0.95
CA GLU A 331 -15.71 21.15 1.71
C GLU A 331 -16.16 20.16 2.78
N TYR A 332 -16.11 18.85 2.51
CA TYR A 332 -16.40 17.82 3.49
C TYR A 332 -15.43 17.87 4.68
N LEU A 333 -14.12 17.94 4.42
CA LEU A 333 -13.10 18.05 5.48
C LEU A 333 -13.27 19.33 6.31
N LYS A 334 -13.55 20.48 5.68
CA LYS A 334 -13.86 21.73 6.40
C LYS A 334 -15.15 21.65 7.21
N LYS A 335 -16.15 20.89 6.75
CA LYS A 335 -17.37 20.66 7.51
C LYS A 335 -17.07 19.80 8.74
N ALA A 336 -16.32 18.72 8.58
CA ALA A 336 -15.89 17.87 9.69
C ALA A 336 -15.04 18.65 10.70
N ASP A 337 -14.12 19.49 10.24
CA ASP A 337 -13.29 20.36 11.09
C ASP A 337 -14.14 21.31 11.93
N ARG A 338 -15.11 22.00 11.33
CA ARG A 338 -16.04 22.89 12.05
C ARG A 338 -16.82 22.14 13.13
N ILE A 339 -17.41 20.99 12.77
CA ILE A 339 -18.14 20.15 13.71
C ILE A 339 -17.25 19.74 14.89
N ALA A 340 -16.03 19.29 14.59
CA ALA A 340 -15.08 18.84 15.61
C ALA A 340 -14.66 19.99 16.55
N THR A 341 -14.39 21.19 16.02
CA THR A 341 -14.03 22.35 16.84
C THR A 341 -15.18 22.92 17.65
N ASP A 342 -16.42 22.83 17.15
CA ASP A 342 -17.60 23.29 17.88
C ASP A 342 -17.88 22.38 19.11
N LEU A 343 -17.62 21.07 18.97
CA LEU A 343 -17.85 20.08 20.03
C LEU A 343 -16.67 19.94 20.99
N LEU A 344 -15.44 20.13 20.52
CA LEU A 344 -14.21 20.08 21.32
C LEU A 344 -13.51 21.45 21.26
N PRO A 345 -14.10 22.48 21.90
CA PRO A 345 -13.51 23.82 21.90
C PRO A 345 -12.21 23.82 22.72
N GLY A 346 -11.19 24.50 22.22
CA GLY A 346 -9.90 24.60 22.89
C GLY A 346 -8.79 25.02 21.96
N GLU A 347 -7.56 25.09 22.49
CA GLU A 347 -6.38 25.30 21.68
C GLU A 347 -6.17 24.09 20.75
N ARG A 348 -5.99 24.38 19.46
CA ARG A 348 -5.69 23.34 18.47
C ARG A 348 -4.28 22.79 18.71
N TRP A 349 -4.15 21.47 18.58
CA TRP A 349 -2.89 20.78 18.78
C TRP A 349 -1.94 20.98 17.61
N LYS A 350 -0.66 21.20 17.94
CA LYS A 350 0.43 21.29 16.99
C LYS A 350 1.72 20.79 17.60
N THR A 351 2.64 20.42 16.73
CA THR A 351 4.01 20.01 17.07
C THR A 351 4.98 20.58 16.04
N GLU A 352 6.25 20.66 16.41
CA GLU A 352 7.31 21.07 15.49
C GLU A 352 7.50 20.01 14.40
N GLU A 353 7.72 20.47 13.17
CA GLU A 353 8.20 19.60 12.09
C GLU A 353 9.66 19.28 12.36
N ARG A 354 9.94 18.01 12.68
CA ARG A 354 11.28 17.55 13.06
C ARG A 354 12.12 17.17 11.85
N GLU A 355 11.48 16.90 10.72
CA GLU A 355 12.09 16.56 9.45
C GLU A 355 11.45 17.34 8.29
N ALA A 356 12.11 17.30 7.12
CA ALA A 356 11.61 17.96 5.92
C ALA A 356 10.28 17.34 5.44
N PRO A 357 9.38 18.15 4.83
CA PRO A 357 8.13 17.64 4.26
C PRO A 357 8.35 16.53 3.22
N ALA A 358 7.80 15.35 3.49
CA ALA A 358 7.98 14.16 2.67
C ALA A 358 6.80 13.85 1.73
N PHE A 359 5.61 14.38 2.01
CA PHE A 359 4.37 14.12 1.27
C PHE A 359 3.34 15.23 1.45
#